data_AF-A0A0G1ZWV3-F1
#
_entry.id   AF-A0A0G1ZWV3-F1
#
_cell.length_a   1.000
_cell.length_b   1.000
_cell.length_c   1.000
_cell.angle_alpha   90.00
_cell.angle_beta   90.00
_cell.angle_gamma   90.00
#
_symmetry.space_group_name_H-M   'P 1'
#
loop_
_entity.id
_entity.type
_entity.pdbx_description
1 polymer ?
#
loop_
_entity_poly.entity_id
_entity_poly.type
_entity_poly.pdbx_seq_one_letter_code
_entity_poly.pdbx_strand_id
1 'polypeptide(L)'
;TIDVYLGTYEYKGDLKLAAGTRVKSDVSSKVYVVGSDYKLHWITSETVADEIYGSTWNQGIIEVTSTYLWKYATGDDVSSTDDVRSI
;
A
#
# COMPACT_ATOMS: atom_id res chain seq x y z
N THR A 1 0.52 -19.02 -21.51
CA THR A 1 1.24 -17.99 -20.73
C THR A 1 0.63 -17.91 -19.35
N ILE A 2 1.35 -17.42 -18.35
CA ILE A 2 0.78 -17.20 -17.02
C ILE A 2 -0.48 -16.31 -17.09
N ASP A 3 -0.53 -15.39 -18.06
CA ASP A 3 -1.69 -14.55 -18.36
C ASP A 3 -2.96 -15.33 -18.75
N VAL A 4 -2.81 -16.45 -19.46
CA VAL A 4 -3.94 -17.33 -19.86
C VAL A 4 -4.46 -18.12 -18.67
N TYR A 5 -3.55 -18.52 -17.75
CA TYR A 5 -3.89 -19.25 -16.53
C TYR A 5 -4.56 -18.34 -15.48
N LEU A 6 -4.19 -17.06 -15.45
CA LEU A 6 -4.83 -16.06 -14.60
C LEU A 6 -6.20 -15.61 -15.13
N GLY A 7 -6.41 -15.67 -16.46
CA GLY A 7 -7.69 -15.37 -17.10
C GLY A 7 -8.80 -16.43 -16.88
N THR A 8 -8.45 -17.65 -16.42
CA THR A 8 -9.42 -18.71 -16.13
C THR A 8 -9.97 -18.69 -14.70
N TYR A 9 -9.40 -17.87 -13.82
CA TYR A 9 -9.97 -17.63 -12.50
C TYR A 9 -10.95 -16.46 -12.59
N GLU A 10 -12.24 -16.78 -12.53
CA GLU A 10 -13.26 -15.82 -12.12
C GLU A 10 -12.77 -15.14 -10.85
N TYR A 11 -12.53 -13.85 -10.95
CA TYR A 11 -11.99 -12.96 -9.94
C TYR A 11 -12.72 -13.17 -8.60
N LYS A 12 -12.10 -13.87 -7.63
CA LYS A 12 -12.72 -14.20 -6.32
C LYS A 12 -12.73 -13.03 -5.32
N GLY A 13 -12.83 -11.81 -5.83
CA GLY A 13 -12.79 -10.56 -5.08
C GLY A 13 -11.54 -9.74 -5.41
N ASP A 14 -11.68 -8.41 -5.45
CA ASP A 14 -10.52 -7.53 -5.49
C ASP A 14 -9.56 -7.89 -4.35
N LEU A 15 -8.25 -7.97 -4.62
CA LEU A 15 -7.26 -8.01 -3.54
C LEU A 15 -7.43 -6.73 -2.75
N LYS A 16 -8.21 -6.78 -1.67
CA LYS A 16 -8.44 -5.69 -0.73
C LYS A 16 -7.54 -5.92 0.47
N LEU A 17 -6.44 -5.20 0.49
CA LEU A 17 -5.60 -5.07 1.67
C LEU A 17 -6.41 -4.34 2.74
N ALA A 18 -6.25 -4.76 4.00
CA ALA A 18 -6.95 -4.13 5.10
C ALA A 18 -6.41 -2.70 5.33
N ALA A 19 -7.26 -1.80 5.83
CA ALA A 19 -6.81 -0.48 6.26
C ALA A 19 -5.67 -0.60 7.29
N GLY A 20 -4.70 0.30 7.22
CA GLY A 20 -3.47 0.27 8.02
C GLY A 20 -2.38 -0.68 7.47
N THR A 21 -2.65 -1.44 6.41
CA THR A 21 -1.63 -2.27 5.77
C THR A 21 -0.58 -1.39 5.10
N ARG A 22 0.69 -1.60 5.42
CA ARG A 22 1.81 -1.00 4.69
C ARG A 22 2.17 -1.88 3.49
N VAL A 23 2.27 -1.28 2.30
CA VAL A 23 2.48 -2.00 1.04
C VAL A 23 3.46 -1.25 0.12
N LYS A 24 4.26 -1.99 -0.64
CA LYS A 24 5.13 -1.46 -1.70
C LYS A 24 5.08 -2.32 -2.96
N SER A 25 5.53 -1.73 -4.07
CA SER A 25 5.73 -2.48 -5.31
C SER A 25 7.08 -3.16 -5.32
N ASP A 26 7.17 -4.29 -6.01
CA ASP A 26 8.42 -4.95 -6.42
C ASP A 26 9.41 -4.05 -7.20
N VAL A 27 8.92 -3.05 -7.94
CA VAL A 27 9.76 -2.14 -8.76
C VAL A 27 9.92 -0.73 -8.19
N SER A 28 9.41 -0.46 -6.98
CA SER A 28 9.46 0.88 -6.38
C SER A 28 9.87 0.83 -4.90
N SER A 29 10.66 1.81 -4.46
CA SER A 29 10.98 2.03 -3.05
C SER A 29 9.88 2.77 -2.28
N LYS A 30 8.83 3.28 -2.95
CA LYS A 30 7.74 3.99 -2.29
C LYS A 30 6.89 3.02 -1.46
N VAL A 31 6.71 3.36 -0.19
CA VAL A 31 5.85 2.62 0.75
C VAL A 31 4.58 3.40 0.97
N TYR A 32 3.46 2.73 0.81
CA TYR A 32 2.13 3.29 1.00
C TYR A 32 1.49 2.65 2.22
N VAL A 33 0.55 3.37 2.85
CA VAL A 33 -0.43 2.80 3.77
C VAL A 33 -1.79 2.75 3.07
N VAL A 34 -2.53 1.68 3.29
CA VAL A 34 -3.91 1.54 2.82
C VAL A 34 -4.82 2.29 3.79
N GLY A 35 -5.50 3.32 3.31
CA GLY A 35 -6.47 4.09 4.08
C GLY A 35 -7.74 3.30 4.39
N SER A 36 -8.52 3.78 5.35
CA SER A 36 -9.89 3.32 5.61
C SER A 36 -10.84 3.59 4.44
N ASP A 37 -10.46 4.51 3.56
CA ASP A 37 -11.12 4.84 2.29
C ASP A 37 -10.73 3.91 1.12
N TYR A 38 -9.90 2.89 1.39
CA TYR A 38 -9.34 1.95 0.41
C TYR A 38 -8.43 2.59 -0.65
N LYS A 39 -7.86 3.76 -0.38
CA LYS A 39 -6.82 4.36 -1.22
C LYS A 39 -5.42 4.07 -0.69
N LEU A 40 -4.43 4.24 -1.56
CA LEU A 40 -3.03 4.24 -1.19
C LEU A 40 -2.58 5.66 -0.85
N HIS A 41 -1.99 5.81 0.32
CA HIS A 41 -1.41 7.06 0.79
C HIS A 41 0.09 6.88 0.92
N TRP A 42 0.87 7.66 0.17
CA TRP A 42 2.33 7.51 0.16
C TRP A 42 2.92 8.06 1.45
N ILE A 43 3.74 7.27 2.13
CA ILE A 43 4.55 7.76 3.24
C ILE A 43 5.79 8.42 2.66
N THR A 44 5.82 9.75 2.72
CA THR A 44 6.74 10.59 1.92
C THR A 44 8.21 10.45 2.32
N SER A 45 8.51 9.99 3.54
CA SER A 45 9.88 9.77 4.00
C SER A 45 9.98 8.70 5.08
N GLU A 46 11.18 8.16 5.27
CA GLU A 46 11.49 7.24 6.37
C GLU A 46 11.33 7.91 7.74
N THR A 47 11.65 9.20 7.86
CA THR A 47 11.44 9.97 9.09
C THR A 47 9.97 9.98 9.50
N VAL A 48 9.06 10.26 8.56
CA VAL A 48 7.61 10.24 8.83
C VAL A 48 7.14 8.83 9.17
N ALA A 49 7.68 7.80 8.49
CA ALA A 49 7.35 6.41 8.79
C ALA A 49 7.78 6.02 10.21
N ASP A 50 8.98 6.42 10.64
CA ASP A 50 9.51 6.21 11.98
C ASP A 50 8.69 6.94 13.05
N GLU A 51 8.27 8.19 12.80
CA GLU A 51 7.41 8.95 13.71
C GLU A 51 6.04 8.28 13.93
N ILE A 52 5.48 7.65 12.89
CA ILE A 52 4.16 7.02 12.95
C ILE A 52 4.22 5.59 13.51
N TYR A 53 5.18 4.79 13.07
CA TYR A 53 5.23 3.34 13.33
C TYR A 53 6.42 2.91 14.20
N GLY A 54 7.33 3.82 14.54
CA GLY A 54 8.56 3.57 15.29
C GLY A 54 9.70 3.00 14.44
N SER A 55 10.81 2.66 15.11
CA SER A 55 12.04 2.15 14.48
C SER A 55 11.89 0.84 13.72
N THR A 56 10.77 0.14 13.91
CA THR A 56 10.41 -1.09 13.20
C THR A 56 9.40 -0.84 12.07
N TRP A 57 9.20 0.41 11.63
CA TRP A 57 8.26 0.78 10.57
C TRP A 57 8.45 -0.04 9.28
N ASN A 58 9.70 -0.40 9.00
CA ASN A 58 10.11 -1.17 7.82
C ASN A 58 9.77 -2.67 7.92
N GLN A 59 9.24 -3.12 9.06
CA GLN A 59 8.79 -4.49 9.27
C GLN A 59 7.32 -4.64 8.84
N GLY A 60 6.99 -5.81 8.29
CA GLY A 60 5.62 -6.15 7.91
C GLY A 60 5.08 -5.37 6.71
N ILE A 61 5.96 -4.80 5.87
CA ILE A 61 5.56 -4.21 4.60
C ILE A 61 5.26 -5.35 3.63
N ILE A 62 4.04 -5.38 3.09
CA ILE A 62 3.65 -6.33 2.06
C ILE A 62 4.23 -5.85 0.73
N GLU A 63 5.03 -6.68 0.07
CA GLU A 63 5.47 -6.43 -1.30
C GLU A 63 4.50 -7.11 -2.27
N VAL A 64 4.04 -6.36 -3.28
CA VAL A 64 3.18 -6.87 -4.36
C VAL A 64 3.72 -6.45 -5.71
N THR A 65 3.31 -7.14 -6.77
CA THR A 65 3.62 -6.73 -8.15
C THR A 65 3.00 -5.36 -8.43
N SER A 66 3.71 -4.50 -9.18
CA SER A 66 3.19 -3.19 -9.64
C SER A 66 1.80 -3.28 -10.28
N THR A 67 1.52 -4.36 -11.01
CA THR A 67 0.22 -4.68 -11.62
C THR A 67 -0.89 -5.04 -10.61
N TYR A 68 -0.65 -4.94 -9.31
CA TYR A 68 -1.69 -4.94 -8.29
C TYR A 68 -1.94 -3.55 -7.71
N LEU A 69 -0.87 -2.79 -7.43
CA LEU A 69 -0.98 -1.45 -6.84
C LEU A 69 -1.70 -0.44 -7.74
N TRP A 70 -1.52 -0.50 -9.06
CA TRP A 70 -2.24 0.38 -10.02
C TRP A 70 -3.77 0.25 -9.98
N LYS A 71 -4.31 -0.81 -9.35
CA LYS A 71 -5.77 -0.99 -9.19
C LYS A 71 -6.35 -0.15 -8.06
N TYR A 72 -5.50 0.35 -7.16
CA TYR A 72 -5.92 1.23 -6.09
C TYR A 72 -5.91 2.69 -6.56
N ALA A 73 -6.90 3.45 -6.12
CA ALA A 73 -6.83 4.91 -6.22
C ALA A 73 -5.77 5.44 -5.25
N THR A 74 -5.13 6.55 -5.61
CA THR A 74 -4.22 7.30 -4.74
C THR A 74 -5.00 8.34 -3.95
N GLY A 75 -4.75 8.42 -2.65
CA GLY A 75 -5.24 9.47 -1.78
C GLY A 75 -4.18 10.54 -1.54
N ASP A 76 -4.42 11.39 -0.54
CA ASP A 76 -3.44 12.39 -0.11
C ASP A 76 -2.20 11.73 0.49
N ASP A 77 -1.04 12.34 0.29
CA ASP A 77 0.23 11.84 0.82
C ASP A 77 0.29 11.97 2.36
N VAL A 78 1.01 11.06 3.02
CA VAL A 78 1.30 11.12 4.45
C VAL A 78 2.64 11.81 4.64
N SER A 79 2.58 13.06 5.10
CA SER A 79 3.74 13.91 5.38
C SER A 79 3.95 14.16 6.88
N SER A 80 2.98 13.77 7.71
CA SER A 80 3.00 13.94 9.16
C SER A 80 2.14 12.90 9.88
N THR A 81 2.24 12.84 11.20
CA THR A 81 1.37 12.00 12.05
C THR A 81 -0.09 12.44 12.04
N ASP A 82 -0.41 13.69 11.71
CA ASP A 82 -1.80 14.15 11.65
C ASP A 82 -2.50 13.68 10.36
N ASP A 83 -1.76 13.56 9.26
CA ASP A 83 -2.28 13.03 8.00
C ASP A 83 -2.74 11.58 8.18
N VAL A 84 -1.97 10.75 8.88
CA VAL A 84 -2.30 9.32 9.06
C VAL A 84 -3.55 9.10 9.92
N ARG A 85 -3.95 10.08 10.74
CA ARG A 85 -5.18 10.01 11.54
C ARG A 85 -6.43 10.31 10.72
N SER A 86 -6.26 10.87 9.53
CA SER A 86 -7.33 11.38 8.68
C SER A 86 -7.64 10.45 7.49
N ILE A 87 -6.92 9.32 7.37
CA ILE A 87 -7.01 8.36 6.27
C ILE A 87 -7.65 7.04 6.70
#